data_AF-A0A3D3DND3-F1
#
_entry.id   AF-A0A3D3DND3-F1
#
_cell.length_a   1.000
_cell.length_b   1.000
_cell.length_c   1.000
_cell.angle_alpha   90.00
_cell.angle_beta   90.00
_cell.angle_gamma   90.00
#
_symmetry.space_group_name_H-M   'P 1'
#
loop_
_entity.id
_entity.type
_entity.pdbx_description
1 polymer ?
#
loop_
_entity_poly.entity_id
_entity_poly.type
_entity_poly.pdbx_seq_one_letter_code
_entity_poly.pdbx_strand_id
1 'polypeptide(L)'
;MDEAGKDNLARISAARSRLILDRPFLGALVMRLPMQETEASWCPTTATDARKIYFNPSYFDSLSLSQIEFALAHEALHCALAHFARRLHR
;
A
#
# COMPACT_ATOMS: atom_id res chain seq x y z
N MET A 1 -0.94 0.03 20.82
CA MET A 1 0.04 0.58 19.87
C MET A 1 1.42 0.49 20.50
N ASP A 2 1.97 -0.70 20.34
CA ASP A 2 3.38 -1.05 20.36
C ASP A 2 4.25 -0.11 19.49
N GLU A 3 5.55 -0.04 19.80
CA GLU A 3 6.53 0.80 19.09
C GLU A 3 6.70 0.38 17.61
N ALA A 4 6.52 -0.91 17.28
CA ALA A 4 6.58 -1.41 15.91
C ALA A 4 5.47 -0.81 15.01
N GLY A 5 4.24 -0.67 15.54
CA GLY A 5 3.15 -0.03 14.81
C GLY A 5 3.40 1.46 14.52
N LYS A 6 4.15 2.16 15.40
CA LYS A 6 4.55 3.56 15.17
C LYS A 6 5.60 3.69 14.06
N ASP A 7 6.55 2.75 13.97
CA ASP A 7 7.58 2.75 12.93
C ASP A 7 6.99 2.55 11.53
N ASN A 8 6.02 1.64 11.38
CA ASN A 8 5.35 1.39 10.10
C ASN A 8 4.62 2.62 9.55
N LEU A 9 3.94 3.40 10.39
CA LEU A 9 3.28 4.64 9.96
C LEU A 9 4.29 5.69 9.46
N ALA A 10 5.44 5.82 10.13
CA ALA A 10 6.50 6.73 9.70
C ALA A 10 7.11 6.31 8.36
N ARG A 11 7.38 5.02 8.18
CA ARG A 11 7.92 4.45 6.93
C ARG A 11 6.93 4.56 5.77
N ILE A 12 5.64 4.35 6.01
CA ILE A 12 4.57 4.58 5.03
C ILE A 12 4.51 6.06 4.63
N SER A 13 4.59 6.98 5.60
CA SER A 13 4.59 8.42 5.33
C SER A 13 5.79 8.83 4.48
N ALA A 14 6.98 8.31 4.79
CA ALA A 14 8.19 8.53 4.01
C ALA A 14 8.08 7.99 2.58
N ALA A 15 7.55 6.76 2.41
CA ALA A 15 7.34 6.16 1.10
C ALA A 15 6.34 6.97 0.25
N ARG A 16 5.23 7.40 0.85
CA ARG A 16 4.25 8.29 0.19
C ARG A 16 4.88 9.61 -0.24
N SER A 17 5.70 10.21 0.63
CA SER A 17 6.38 11.47 0.33
C SER A 17 7.34 11.32 -0.85
N ARG A 18 8.14 10.24 -0.87
CA ARG A 18 9.01 9.92 -2.02
C ARG A 18 8.24 9.71 -3.31
N LEU A 19 7.14 8.96 -3.27
CA LEU A 19 6.30 8.77 -4.46
C LEU A 19 5.75 10.10 -4.98
N ILE A 20 5.35 11.03 -4.11
CA ILE A 20 4.89 12.36 -4.53
C ILE A 20 6.02 13.15 -5.21
N LEU A 21 7.22 13.14 -4.64
CA LEU A 21 8.37 13.91 -5.15
C LEU A 21 8.95 13.32 -6.44
N ASP A 22 9.18 12.01 -6.47
CA ASP A 22 9.93 11.34 -7.53
C ASP A 22 9.03 10.78 -8.63
N ARG A 23 7.77 10.44 -8.31
CA ARG A 23 6.79 9.80 -9.22
C ARG A 23 5.39 10.39 -9.05
N PRO A 24 5.16 11.69 -9.36
CA PRO A 24 3.97 12.43 -8.96
C PRO A 24 2.63 11.77 -9.30
N PHE A 25 2.53 11.11 -10.46
CA PHE A 25 1.33 10.38 -10.85
C PHE A 25 1.00 9.23 -9.86
N LEU A 26 2.00 8.42 -9.51
CA LEU A 26 1.82 7.32 -8.55
C LEU A 26 1.56 7.85 -7.15
N GLY A 27 2.28 8.90 -6.73
CA GLY A 27 2.03 9.58 -5.46
C GLY A 27 0.58 10.06 -5.33
N ALA A 28 0.04 10.70 -6.38
CA ALA A 28 -1.34 11.18 -6.40
C ALA A 28 -2.39 10.07 -6.31
N LEU A 29 -2.08 8.85 -6.78
CA LEU A 29 -2.97 7.68 -6.63
C LEU A 29 -2.93 7.15 -5.19
N VAL A 30 -1.73 6.93 -4.64
CA VAL A 30 -1.55 6.39 -3.28
C VAL A 30 -2.18 7.30 -2.24
N MET A 31 -2.09 8.62 -2.41
CA MET A 31 -2.66 9.59 -1.46
C MET A 31 -4.20 9.58 -1.40
N ARG A 32 -4.88 9.02 -2.40
CA ARG A 32 -6.34 8.87 -2.40
C ARG A 32 -6.83 7.63 -1.66
N LEU A 33 -5.93 6.69 -1.35
CA LEU A 33 -6.28 5.42 -0.72
C LEU A 33 -5.85 5.47 0.76
N PRO A 34 -6.79 5.38 1.72
CA PRO A 34 -6.45 5.24 3.13
C PRO A 34 -5.68 3.94 3.38
N MET A 35 -4.72 3.96 4.31
CA MET A 35 -4.05 2.75 4.79
C MET A 35 -4.87 2.11 5.91
N GLN A 36 -4.97 0.79 5.88
CA GLN A 36 -5.60 -0.01 6.93
C GLN A 36 -4.66 -1.15 7.30
N GLU A 37 -4.25 -1.17 8.55
CA GLU A 37 -3.51 -2.29 9.11
C GLU A 37 -4.43 -3.52 9.27
N THR A 38 -3.93 -4.72 8.98
CA THR A 38 -4.66 -5.97 9.21
C THR A 38 -3.74 -7.18 9.38
N GLU A 39 -4.07 -8.06 10.32
CA GLU A 39 -3.43 -9.37 10.51
C GLU A 39 -4.27 -10.53 9.95
N ALA A 40 -5.30 -10.21 9.16
CA ALA A 40 -6.23 -11.22 8.67
C ALA A 40 -5.53 -12.19 7.71
N SER A 41 -5.88 -13.48 7.80
CA SER A 41 -5.24 -14.54 7.01
C SER A 41 -5.39 -14.38 5.48
N TRP A 42 -6.40 -13.64 5.02
CA TRP A 42 -6.59 -13.32 3.60
C TRP A 42 -5.63 -12.23 3.08
N CYS A 43 -4.96 -11.49 3.97
CA CYS A 43 -3.96 -10.46 3.66
C CYS A 43 -2.61 -10.80 4.29
N PRO A 44 -1.86 -11.77 3.75
CA PRO A 44 -0.53 -12.09 4.26
C PRO A 44 0.51 -11.00 3.94
N THR A 45 0.25 -10.15 2.94
CA THR A 45 1.16 -9.10 2.46
C THR A 45 0.44 -7.73 2.37
N THR A 46 0.06 -7.31 1.17
CA THR A 46 -0.77 -6.15 0.87
C THR A 46 -1.97 -6.56 0.05
N ALA A 47 -3.03 -5.78 0.15
CA ALA A 47 -4.22 -5.96 -0.67
C ALA A 47 -4.95 -4.63 -0.85
N THR A 48 -5.86 -4.59 -1.82
CA THR A 48 -6.80 -3.47 -1.97
C THR A 48 -8.18 -3.96 -2.38
N ASP A 49 -9.20 -3.28 -1.86
CA ASP A 49 -10.60 -3.41 -2.26
C ASP A 49 -11.02 -2.27 -3.20
N ALA A 50 -10.06 -1.59 -3.83
CA ALA A 50 -10.23 -0.37 -4.62
C ALA A 50 -10.61 0.90 -3.83
N ARG A 51 -10.75 0.81 -2.50
CA ARG A 51 -11.10 1.95 -1.63
C ARG A 51 -10.01 2.24 -0.61
N LYS A 52 -9.34 1.21 -0.11
CA LYS A 52 -8.25 1.29 0.87
C LYS A 52 -7.09 0.38 0.44
N ILE A 53 -5.91 0.63 0.99
CA ILE A 53 -4.80 -0.31 0.95
C ILE A 53 -4.72 -0.98 2.33
N TYR A 54 -4.84 -2.30 2.32
CA TYR A 54 -4.62 -3.16 3.48
C TYR A 54 -3.16 -3.62 3.50
N PHE A 55 -2.56 -3.66 4.68
CA PHE A 55 -1.21 -4.18 4.85
C PHE A 55 -1.08 -4.98 6.14
N ASN A 56 -0.25 -6.03 6.07
CA ASN A 56 0.17 -6.80 7.21
C ASN A 56 1.43 -6.17 7.85
N PRO A 57 1.41 -5.81 9.16
CA PRO A 57 2.56 -5.23 9.86
C PRO A 57 3.81 -6.10 9.79
N SER A 58 3.68 -7.39 10.09
CA SER A 58 4.82 -8.32 10.10
C SER A 58 5.45 -8.46 8.71
N TYR A 59 4.65 -8.35 7.65
CA TYR A 59 5.20 -8.26 6.30
C TYR A 59 5.96 -6.95 6.10
N PHE A 60 5.39 -5.81 6.51
CA PHE A 60 6.03 -4.48 6.38
C PHE A 60 7.33 -4.35 7.18
N ASP A 61 7.42 -4.97 8.34
CA ASP A 61 8.64 -5.03 9.16
C ASP A 61 9.80 -5.67 8.40
N SER A 62 9.52 -6.60 7.49
CA SER A 62 10.52 -7.26 6.65
C SER A 62 10.96 -6.47 5.41
N LEU A 63 10.27 -5.36 5.09
CA LEU A 63 10.53 -4.59 3.87
C LEU A 63 11.55 -3.46 4.06
N SER A 64 12.25 -3.10 3.00
CA SER A 64 12.94 -1.81 2.90
C SER A 64 11.97 -0.70 2.49
N LEU A 65 12.38 0.56 2.63
CA LEU A 65 11.56 1.71 2.23
C LEU A 65 11.16 1.65 0.74
N SER A 66 12.09 1.27 -0.14
CA SER A 66 11.80 1.16 -1.59
C SER A 66 10.82 0.01 -1.91
N GLN A 67 10.84 -1.08 -1.13
CA GLN A 67 9.86 -2.15 -1.26
C GLN A 67 8.47 -1.71 -0.78
N ILE A 68 8.39 -0.88 0.27
CA ILE A 68 7.12 -0.24 0.67
C ILE A 68 6.62 0.68 -0.45
N GLU A 69 7.47 1.55 -1.01
CA GLU A 69 7.10 2.40 -2.15
C GLU A 69 6.52 1.58 -3.31
N PHE A 70 7.18 0.46 -3.65
CA PHE A 70 6.70 -0.48 -4.67
C PHE A 70 5.33 -1.07 -4.31
N ALA A 71 5.16 -1.59 -3.09
CA ALA A 71 3.90 -2.21 -2.67
C ALA A 71 2.74 -1.21 -2.72
N LEU A 72 2.94 0.01 -2.23
CA LEU A 72 1.92 1.07 -2.27
C LEU A 72 1.54 1.43 -3.71
N ALA A 73 2.53 1.61 -4.60
CA ALA A 73 2.29 1.92 -6.00
C ALA A 73 1.57 0.76 -6.72
N HIS A 74 1.93 -0.49 -6.42
CA HIS A 74 1.30 -1.69 -6.96
C HIS A 74 -0.20 -1.71 -6.65
N GLU A 75 -0.56 -1.63 -5.37
CA GLU A 75 -1.97 -1.66 -4.97
C GLU A 75 -2.75 -0.46 -5.56
N ALA A 76 -2.15 0.73 -5.58
CA ALA A 76 -2.79 1.89 -6.21
C ALA A 76 -3.02 1.72 -7.72
N LEU A 77 -2.11 1.03 -8.42
CA LEU A 77 -2.28 0.70 -9.83
C LEU A 77 -3.33 -0.38 -10.07
N HIS A 78 -3.51 -1.33 -9.15
CA HIS A 78 -4.65 -2.24 -9.20
C HIS A 78 -5.98 -1.49 -9.22
N CYS A 79 -6.09 -0.44 -8.39
CA CYS A 79 -7.24 0.45 -8.35
C CYS A 79 -7.42 1.22 -9.66
N ALA A 80 -6.39 1.96 -10.06
CA ALA A 80 -6.45 2.87 -11.21
C ALA A 80 -6.70 2.13 -12.53
N LEU A 81 -6.15 0.92 -12.67
CA LEU A 81 -6.31 0.11 -13.87
C LEU A 81 -7.55 -0.79 -13.80
N ALA A 82 -8.41 -0.70 -12.78
CA ALA A 82 -9.59 -1.54 -12.63
C ALA A 82 -9.29 -3.05 -12.84
N HIS A 83 -8.18 -3.53 -12.27
CA HIS A 83 -7.71 -4.90 -12.49
C HIS A 83 -8.77 -5.96 -12.11
N PHE A 84 -9.53 -5.69 -11.05
CA PHE A 84 -10.67 -6.50 -10.59
C PHE A 84 -11.79 -6.59 -11.64
N ALA A 85 -12.13 -5.50 -12.32
CA ALA A 85 -13.16 -5.50 -13.35
C ALA A 85 -12.72 -6.26 -14.61
N ARG A 86 -11.41 -6.25 -14.94
CA ARG A 86 -10.88 -7.06 -16.05
C ARG A 86 -10.90 -8.56 -15.78
N ARG A 87 -10.81 -8.99 -14.52
CA ARG A 87 -10.84 -10.42 -14.16
C ARG A 87 -12.23 -11.05 -14.28
N LEU A 88 -13.29 -10.25 -14.36
CA LEU A 88 -14.67 -10.72 -14.51
C LEU A 88 -15.04 -11.09 -15.95
N HIS A 89 -14.21 -10.75 -16.96
CA HIS A 89 -14.44 -11.10 -18.37
C HIS A 89 -13.68 -12.37 -18.81
N ARG A 90 -13.62 -13.39 -17.96
CA ARG A 90 -13.14 -14.74 -18.33
C ARG A 90 -14.22 -15.77 -18.09
#